data_AF-A0A3S4HHA0-F1
#
_entry.id   AF-A0A3S4HHA0-F1
#
_cell.length_a   1.000
_cell.length_b   1.000
_cell.length_c   1.000
_cell.angle_alpha   90.00
_cell.angle_beta   90.00
_cell.angle_gamma   90.00
#
_symmetry.space_group_name_H-M   'P 1'
#
loop_
_entity.id
_entity.type
_entity.pdbx_description
1 polymer ?
#
loop_
_entity_poly.entity_id
_entity_poly.type
_entity_poly.pdbx_seq_one_letter_code
_entity_poly.pdbx_strand_id
1 'polypeptide(L)'
;MTISGLESEYLLRPKRLQDGHTEIYSVDSVTGSGRTGEARYVPFTRFRHQGGMMRRHAPERYYHTRVKRGVTGMHDTWLILGGQRWEADRELARETVSLRITGTNGQLPRRALQSTLLDRCESISATPLTVRNLCKPTLPAYPRRKTATTGGS
;
A
#
# COMPACT_ATOMS: atom_id res chain seq x y z
N MET A 1 -2.30 -3.58 12.87
CA MET A 1 -3.71 -3.80 12.47
C MET A 1 -4.13 -5.15 13.00
N THR A 2 -5.32 -5.30 13.57
CA THR A 2 -5.81 -6.62 14.02
C THR A 2 -6.73 -7.21 12.95
N ILE A 3 -6.57 -8.49 12.65
CA ILE A 3 -7.38 -9.22 11.67
C ILE A 3 -8.08 -10.39 12.35
N SER A 4 -9.35 -10.62 12.00
CA SER A 4 -10.23 -11.59 12.65
C SER A 4 -10.39 -12.90 11.88
N GLY A 5 -9.74 -13.06 10.72
CA GLY A 5 -9.77 -14.27 9.90
C GLY A 5 -11.09 -14.55 9.15
N LEU A 6 -12.17 -13.83 9.50
CA LEU A 6 -13.48 -13.90 8.84
C LEU A 6 -13.47 -13.31 7.43
N GLU A 7 -12.55 -12.39 7.17
CA GLU A 7 -12.36 -11.73 5.89
C GLU A 7 -11.01 -12.14 5.28
N SER A 8 -10.93 -12.19 3.96
CA SER A 8 -9.66 -12.38 3.24
C SER A 8 -9.10 -11.07 2.69
N GLU A 9 -9.93 -10.03 2.59
CA GLU A 9 -9.57 -8.71 2.10
C GLU A 9 -9.81 -7.65 3.17
N TYR A 10 -8.84 -6.77 3.37
CA TYR A 10 -8.80 -5.79 4.45
C TYR A 10 -8.54 -4.40 3.90
N LEU A 11 -9.44 -3.45 4.13
CA LEU A 11 -9.26 -2.06 3.73
C LEU A 11 -8.19 -1.38 4.60
N LEU A 12 -7.13 -0.89 3.97
CA LEU A 12 -6.08 -0.13 4.64
C LEU A 12 -6.45 1.36 4.65
N ARG A 13 -6.47 1.96 5.85
CA ARG A 13 -6.70 3.40 6.03
C ARG A 13 -5.50 4.04 6.72
N PRO A 14 -4.87 5.06 6.13
CA PRO A 14 -3.88 5.88 6.82
C PRO A 14 -4.50 6.54 8.06
N LYS A 15 -3.77 6.59 9.18
CA LYS A 15 -4.23 7.31 10.38
C LYS A 15 -4.36 8.83 10.15
N ARG A 16 -3.56 9.40 9.25
CA ARG A 16 -3.58 10.83 8.85
C ARG A 16 -4.64 11.15 7.79
N LEU A 17 -5.80 10.49 7.83
CA LEU A 17 -6.88 10.76 6.86
C LEU A 17 -7.37 12.22 6.95
N GLN A 18 -7.21 12.87 8.10
CA GLN A 18 -7.64 14.26 8.34
C GLN A 18 -6.97 15.27 7.38
N ASP A 19 -5.76 14.97 6.89
CA ASP A 19 -5.04 15.83 5.96
C ASP A 19 -5.69 15.83 4.56
N GLY A 20 -6.52 14.82 4.24
CA GLY A 20 -7.32 14.76 3.01
C GLY A 20 -6.54 14.53 1.71
N HIS A 21 -5.21 14.44 1.78
CA HIS A 21 -4.33 14.25 0.62
C HIS A 21 -3.35 13.08 0.79
N THR A 22 -3.31 12.41 1.94
CA THR A 22 -2.43 11.24 2.13
C THR A 22 -3.02 10.00 1.46
N GLU A 23 -2.27 9.40 0.54
CA GLU A 23 -2.61 8.15 -0.16
C GLU A 23 -1.54 7.08 0.12
N ILE A 24 -1.93 5.81 0.04
CA ILE A 24 -0.99 4.69 0.10
C ILE A 24 -0.41 4.49 -1.31
N TYR A 25 0.92 4.54 -1.43
CA TYR A 25 1.62 4.23 -2.68
C TYR A 25 1.91 2.72 -2.78
N SER A 26 2.48 2.13 -1.74
CA SER A 26 2.84 0.70 -1.71
C SER A 26 2.76 0.10 -0.32
N VAL A 27 2.53 -1.22 -0.26
CA VAL A 27 2.74 -2.03 0.94
C VAL A 27 4.04 -2.81 0.76
N ASP A 28 5.06 -2.42 1.51
CA ASP A 28 6.44 -2.85 1.32
C ASP A 28 6.74 -4.16 2.06
N SER A 29 6.11 -4.36 3.22
CA SER A 29 6.19 -5.61 3.97
C SER A 29 5.01 -5.83 4.89
N VAL A 30 4.69 -7.10 5.11
CA VAL A 30 3.61 -7.57 5.99
C VAL A 30 4.18 -8.62 6.93
N THR A 31 4.14 -8.35 8.23
CA THR A 31 4.53 -9.30 9.28
C THR A 31 3.40 -9.45 10.28
N GLY A 32 3.11 -10.68 10.66
CA GLY A 32 2.12 -11.03 11.66
C GLY A 32 2.77 -11.37 12.99
N SER A 33 2.06 -11.07 14.06
CA SER A 33 2.32 -11.57 15.40
C SER A 33 1.00 -12.10 15.97
N GLY A 34 1.01 -13.35 16.37
CA GLY A 34 -0.16 -14.04 16.89
C GLY A 34 0.20 -15.19 17.80
N ARG A 35 -0.81 -16.01 18.14
CA ARG A 35 -0.63 -17.18 19.01
C ARG A 35 0.32 -18.23 18.42
N THR A 36 0.45 -18.25 17.09
CA THR A 36 1.32 -19.16 16.35
C THR A 36 2.76 -18.64 16.17
N GLY A 37 3.09 -17.48 16.76
CA GLY A 37 4.41 -16.84 16.67
C GLY A 37 4.48 -15.71 15.65
N GLU A 38 5.70 -15.38 15.23
CA GLU A 38 5.95 -14.41 14.17
C GLU A 38 5.65 -15.05 12.80
N ALA A 39 4.81 -14.38 12.00
CA ALA A 39 4.46 -14.79 10.66
C ALA A 39 5.02 -13.80 9.64
N ARG A 40 5.74 -14.28 8.62
CA ARG A 40 6.22 -13.44 7.52
C ARG A 40 5.46 -13.75 6.24
N TYR A 41 4.88 -12.72 5.62
CA TYR A 41 4.15 -12.87 4.36
C TYR A 41 5.01 -12.50 3.17
N VAL A 42 4.95 -13.33 2.13
CA VAL A 42 5.64 -13.08 0.86
C VAL A 42 4.74 -12.32 -0.12
N PRO A 43 5.19 -11.26 -0.80
CA PRO A 43 4.38 -10.58 -1.80
C PRO A 43 4.04 -11.52 -2.97
N PHE A 44 2.77 -11.57 -3.38
CA PHE A 44 2.28 -12.43 -4.47
C PHE A 44 3.07 -12.24 -5.77
N THR A 45 3.50 -11.01 -6.06
CA THR A 45 4.29 -10.66 -7.24
C THR A 45 5.63 -11.40 -7.31
N ARG A 46 6.21 -11.85 -6.18
CA ARG A 46 7.51 -12.55 -6.16
C ARG A 46 7.46 -13.96 -6.74
N PHE A 47 6.33 -14.64 -6.66
CA PHE A 47 6.20 -16.02 -7.13
C PHE A 47 5.14 -16.16 -8.22
N ARG A 48 4.44 -15.07 -8.59
CA ARG A 48 3.42 -15.10 -9.64
C ARG A 48 3.91 -15.65 -10.97
N HIS A 49 5.17 -15.36 -11.32
CA HIS A 49 5.74 -15.67 -12.62
C HIS A 49 6.18 -17.13 -12.76
N GLN A 50 6.08 -17.95 -11.71
CA GLN A 50 6.53 -19.35 -11.70
C GLN A 50 5.51 -20.36 -12.30
N GLY A 51 4.48 -19.88 -13.02
CA GLY A 51 3.58 -20.72 -13.83
C GLY A 51 2.49 -21.50 -13.05
N GLY A 52 1.62 -22.19 -13.80
CA GLY A 52 0.33 -22.77 -13.36
C GLY A 52 0.36 -23.87 -12.28
N MET A 53 1.53 -24.22 -11.75
CA MET A 53 1.69 -25.11 -10.58
C MET A 53 1.66 -24.36 -9.23
N MET A 54 1.09 -23.15 -9.20
CA MET A 54 1.05 -22.26 -8.04
C MET A 54 0.62 -22.92 -6.73
N ARG A 55 -0.32 -23.88 -6.75
CA ARG A 55 -0.81 -24.49 -5.52
C ARG A 55 0.28 -25.24 -4.73
N ARG A 56 1.31 -25.77 -5.38
CA ARG A 56 2.36 -26.57 -4.73
C ARG A 56 3.60 -25.75 -4.34
N HIS A 57 3.85 -24.64 -5.02
CA HIS A 57 5.04 -23.79 -4.80
C HIS A 57 4.72 -22.43 -4.18
N ALA A 58 3.44 -22.10 -3.99
CA ALA A 58 3.06 -20.88 -3.28
C ALA A 58 3.62 -20.95 -1.84
N PRO A 59 4.19 -19.84 -1.33
CA PRO A 59 4.58 -19.74 0.07
C PRO A 59 3.42 -20.07 1.01
N GLU A 60 3.74 -20.62 2.19
CA GLU A 60 2.75 -20.94 3.23
C GLU A 60 1.90 -19.72 3.64
N ARG A 61 2.47 -18.52 3.51
CA ARG A 61 1.83 -17.22 3.77
C ARG A 61 2.26 -16.20 2.73
N TYR A 62 1.30 -15.59 2.05
CA TYR A 62 1.53 -14.54 1.08
C TYR A 62 0.49 -13.43 1.19
N TYR A 63 0.81 -12.28 0.59
CA TYR A 63 -0.11 -11.17 0.50
C TYR A 63 -0.19 -10.60 -0.91
N HIS A 64 -1.34 -10.04 -1.27
CA HIS A 64 -1.55 -9.25 -2.47
C HIS A 64 -2.17 -7.90 -2.10
N THR A 65 -1.96 -6.90 -2.94
CA THR A 65 -2.56 -5.58 -2.77
C THR A 65 -3.40 -5.24 -3.98
N ARG A 66 -4.60 -4.71 -3.72
CA ARG A 66 -5.49 -4.19 -4.75
C ARG A 66 -5.73 -2.71 -4.51
N VAL A 67 -5.54 -1.90 -5.55
CA VAL A 67 -5.77 -0.46 -5.50
C VAL A 67 -6.97 -0.13 -6.38
N LYS A 68 -7.95 0.59 -5.82
CA LYS A 68 -9.15 1.03 -6.55
C LYS A 68 -9.38 2.51 -6.31
N ARG A 69 -9.73 3.25 -7.35
CA ARG A 69 -10.14 4.66 -7.19
C ARG A 69 -11.47 4.72 -6.44
N GLY A 70 -11.48 5.40 -5.31
CA GLY A 70 -12.65 5.67 -4.49
C GLY A 70 -13.48 6.84 -5.02
N VAL A 71 -14.61 7.11 -4.37
CA VAL A 71 -15.60 8.14 -4.78
C VAL A 71 -15.07 9.57 -4.68
N THR A 72 -14.14 9.83 -3.76
CA THR A 72 -13.48 11.14 -3.60
C THR A 72 -12.42 11.39 -4.68
N GLY A 73 -12.08 10.37 -5.48
CA GLY A 73 -11.02 10.42 -6.46
C GLY A 73 -9.65 9.97 -5.93
N MET A 74 -9.50 9.79 -4.61
CA MET A 74 -8.34 9.14 -3.97
C MET A 74 -8.36 7.62 -4.16
N HIS A 75 -7.26 6.95 -3.84
CA HIS A 75 -7.12 5.49 -3.98
C HIS A 75 -7.39 4.75 -2.66
N ASP A 76 -8.34 3.80 -2.70
CA ASP A 76 -8.53 2.80 -1.67
C ASP A 76 -7.55 1.64 -1.90
N THR A 77 -6.81 1.28 -0.86
CA THR A 77 -5.87 0.15 -0.89
C THR A 77 -6.39 -0.99 -0.03
N TRP A 78 -6.48 -2.17 -0.62
CA TRP A 78 -6.88 -3.40 0.04
C TRP A 78 -5.68 -4.32 0.19
N LEU A 79 -5.52 -4.87 1.39
CA LEU A 79 -4.59 -5.95 1.69
C LEU A 79 -5.34 -7.27 1.63
N ILE A 80 -4.79 -8.24 0.91
CA ILE A 80 -5.37 -9.56 0.75
C ILE A 80 -4.35 -10.56 1.27
N LEU A 81 -4.75 -11.41 2.21
CA LEU A 81 -3.89 -12.42 2.82
C LEU A 81 -4.27 -13.80 2.31
N GLY A 82 -3.29 -14.67 2.14
CA GLY A 82 -3.49 -16.02 1.61
C GLY A 82 -2.33 -16.95 1.94
N GLY A 83 -2.48 -18.21 1.54
CA GLY A 83 -1.50 -19.28 1.77
C GLY A 83 -2.06 -20.36 2.69
N GLN A 84 -1.59 -21.59 2.53
CA GLN A 84 -2.17 -22.75 3.23
C GLN A 84 -2.11 -22.62 4.75
N ARG A 85 -1.02 -22.06 5.29
CA ARG A 85 -0.86 -21.86 6.72
C ARG A 85 -1.64 -20.67 7.25
N TRP A 86 -1.82 -19.63 6.43
CA TRP A 86 -2.75 -18.55 6.75
C TRP A 86 -4.18 -19.09 6.87
N GLU A 87 -4.63 -19.88 5.89
CA GLU A 87 -5.98 -20.47 5.89
C GLU A 87 -6.22 -21.39 7.08
N ALA A 88 -5.25 -22.24 7.44
CA ALA A 88 -5.36 -23.13 8.60
C ALA A 88 -5.44 -22.36 9.93
N ASP A 89 -4.70 -21.25 10.06
CA ASP A 89 -4.60 -20.51 11.31
C ASP A 89 -5.69 -19.44 11.48
N ARG A 90 -6.34 -18.99 10.39
CA ARG A 90 -7.23 -17.80 10.41
C ARG A 90 -8.44 -17.94 11.33
N GLU A 91 -9.00 -19.15 11.47
CA GLU A 91 -10.19 -19.40 12.30
C GLU A 91 -9.84 -19.58 13.78
N LEU A 92 -8.58 -19.93 14.06
CA LEU A 92 -8.10 -20.32 15.38
C LEU A 92 -7.56 -19.13 16.19
N ALA A 93 -7.20 -18.02 15.54
CA ALA A 93 -6.61 -16.89 16.22
C ALA A 93 -6.85 -15.54 15.53
N ARG A 94 -7.10 -14.51 16.34
CA ARG A 94 -6.87 -13.13 15.92
C ARG A 94 -5.37 -12.92 15.79
N GLU A 95 -4.95 -12.38 14.65
CA GLU A 95 -3.55 -12.04 14.38
C GLU A 95 -3.39 -10.51 14.40
N THR A 96 -2.29 -10.01 14.94
CA THR A 96 -1.91 -8.60 14.77
C THR A 96 -0.88 -8.52 13.65
N VAL A 97 -1.21 -7.77 12.61
CA VAL A 97 -0.32 -7.54 11.47
C VAL A 97 0.30 -6.15 11.54
N SER A 98 1.62 -6.13 11.41
CA SER A 98 2.47 -4.97 11.22
C SER A 98 2.71 -4.76 9.72
N LEU A 99 2.49 -3.54 9.27
CA LEU A 99 2.60 -3.15 7.87
C LEU A 99 3.66 -2.08 7.73
N ARG A 100 4.59 -2.27 6.80
CA ARG A 100 5.45 -1.19 6.30
C ARG A 100 4.82 -0.66 5.02
N ILE A 101 4.49 0.61 5.01
CA ILE A 101 3.72 1.25 3.94
C ILE A 101 4.44 2.54 3.54
N THR A 102 4.65 2.72 2.24
CA THR A 102 5.10 3.99 1.68
C THR A 102 3.86 4.80 1.31
N GLY A 103 3.76 6.01 1.87
CA GLY A 103 2.71 6.97 1.58
C GLY A 103 3.12 8.01 0.54
N THR A 104 2.14 8.65 -0.09
CA THR A 104 2.36 9.79 -0.99
C THR A 104 1.24 10.83 -0.82
N ASN A 105 1.44 12.01 -1.41
CA ASN A 105 0.46 13.08 -1.44
C ASN A 105 -0.33 13.04 -2.76
N GLY A 106 -1.60 12.65 -2.67
CA GLY A 106 -2.53 12.58 -3.79
C GLY A 106 -3.16 13.93 -4.11
N GLN A 107 -4.38 14.18 -3.62
CA GLN A 107 -5.15 15.39 -3.94
C GLN A 107 -4.64 16.66 -3.22
N LEU A 108 -3.35 16.96 -3.32
CA LEU A 108 -2.77 18.18 -2.76
C LEU A 108 -3.12 19.40 -3.64
N PRO A 109 -3.61 20.53 -3.08
CA PRO A 109 -3.95 21.71 -3.85
C PRO A 109 -2.75 22.27 -4.62
N ARG A 110 -2.95 22.66 -5.90
CA ARG A 110 -1.91 23.23 -6.77
C ARG A 110 -1.16 24.41 -6.14
N ARG A 111 -1.87 25.26 -5.39
CA ARG A 111 -1.27 26.44 -4.74
C ARG A 111 -0.36 26.07 -3.58
N ALA A 112 -0.68 25.01 -2.82
CA ALA A 112 0.18 24.49 -1.75
C ALA A 112 1.51 23.95 -2.29
N LEU A 113 1.51 23.40 -3.51
CA LEU A 113 2.72 22.95 -4.22
C LEU A 113 3.58 24.09 -4.76
N GLN A 114 2.99 25.24 -5.08
CA GLN A 114 3.72 26.40 -5.57
C GLN A 114 4.40 27.18 -4.44
N SER A 115 3.81 27.15 -3.24
CA SER A 115 4.35 27.79 -2.05
C SER A 115 5.26 26.88 -1.21
N THR A 116 5.41 25.59 -1.56
CA THR A 116 6.28 24.66 -0.83
C THR A 116 7.74 24.92 -1.21
N LEU A 117 8.46 25.55 -0.30
CA LEU A 117 9.91 25.63 -0.35
C LEU A 117 10.47 24.42 0.42
N LEU A 118 11.28 23.60 -0.25
CA LEU A 118 12.16 22.68 0.45
C LEU A 118 13.36 23.52 0.89
N ASP A 119 13.30 24.09 2.09
CA ASP A 119 14.31 25.01 2.62
C ASP A 119 15.22 24.33 3.67
N ARG A 120 14.86 23.13 4.11
CA ARG A 120 15.61 22.36 5.11
C ARG A 120 15.87 20.93 4.65
N CYS A 121 17.11 20.50 4.84
CA CYS A 121 17.48 19.10 4.83
C CYS A 121 17.58 18.63 6.30
N GLU A 122 17.18 17.40 6.59
CA GLU A 122 17.48 16.79 7.89
C GLU A 122 19.00 16.68 8.03
N SER A 123 19.56 17.13 9.17
CA SER A 123 21.00 17.31 9.35
C SER A 123 21.71 15.96 9.55
N ILE A 124 21.87 15.20 8.47
CA ILE A 124 22.55 13.89 8.46
C ILE A 124 24.06 14.07 8.26
N SER A 125 24.51 15.27 7.88
CA SER A 125 25.92 15.62 7.65
C SER A 125 26.40 16.68 8.64
N ALA A 126 27.68 16.62 9.00
CA ALA A 126 28.35 17.63 9.81
C ALA A 126 28.52 18.97 9.06
N THR A 127 28.41 18.97 7.73
CA THR A 127 28.52 20.17 6.90
C THR A 127 27.14 20.78 6.64
N PRO A 128 26.92 22.08 6.90
CA PRO A 128 25.66 22.73 6.61
C PRO A 128 25.39 22.79 5.10
N LEU A 129 24.23 22.29 4.68
CA LEU A 129 23.78 22.30 3.29
C LEU A 129 22.74 23.38 3.07
N THR A 130 22.81 24.07 1.93
CA THR A 130 21.75 24.97 1.46
C THR A 130 20.87 24.24 0.44
N VAL A 131 19.55 24.32 0.61
CA VAL A 131 18.58 23.66 -0.27
C VAL A 131 17.77 24.72 -1.01
N ARG A 132 17.61 24.55 -2.32
CA ARG A 132 16.78 25.41 -3.16
C ARG A 132 16.10 24.61 -4.26
N ASN A 133 14.81 24.84 -4.47
CA ASN A 133 14.07 24.28 -5.60
C ASN A 133 14.61 24.85 -6.93
N LEU A 134 15.00 23.97 -7.86
CA LEU A 134 15.47 24.36 -9.19
C LEU A 134 14.32 24.58 -10.19
N CYS A 135 13.20 23.92 -9.95
CA CYS A 135 12.02 23.97 -10.81
C CYS A 135 10.75 23.76 -9.97
N LYS A 136 9.60 24.14 -10.54
CA LYS A 136 8.29 24.00 -9.87
C LYS A 136 7.95 22.51 -9.70
N PRO A 137 7.47 22.08 -8.51
CA PRO A 137 6.98 20.73 -8.31
C PRO A 137 5.84 20.37 -9.28
N THR A 138 5.82 19.12 -9.74
CA THR A 138 4.80 18.61 -10.65
C THR A 138 3.56 18.12 -9.89
N LEU A 139 2.43 18.00 -10.59
CA LEU A 139 1.23 17.39 -10.05
C LEU A 139 1.26 15.87 -10.20
N PRO A 140 0.56 15.12 -9.31
CA PRO A 140 0.40 13.69 -9.47
C PRO A 140 -0.24 13.34 -10.81
N ALA A 141 0.36 12.37 -11.51
CA ALA A 141 -0.10 11.87 -12.80
C ALA A 141 -0.55 10.41 -12.65
N TYR A 142 -1.86 10.19 -12.66
CA TYR A 142 -2.43 8.84 -12.59
C TYR A 142 -2.74 8.29 -13.98
N PRO A 143 -2.50 7.00 -14.25
CA PRO A 143 -2.83 6.39 -15.52
C PRO A 143 -4.33 6.46 -15.79
N ARG A 144 -4.72 6.76 -17.04
CA ARG A 144 -6.14 6.81 -17.44
C ARG A 144 -6.71 5.40 -17.47
N ARG A 145 -7.88 5.21 -16.87
CA ARG A 145 -8.64 3.96 -17.01
C ARG A 145 -9.34 4.00 -18.37
N LYS A 146 -9.09 3.02 -19.24
CA LYS A 146 -9.89 2.85 -20.47
C LYS A 146 -11.31 2.47 -20.03
N THR A 147 -12.29 3.33 -20.27
CA THR A 147 -13.70 2.94 -20.22
C THR A 147 -13.95 2.05 -21.42
N ALA A 148 -14.37 0.81 -21.19
CA ALA A 148 -14.89 -0.01 -22.28
C ALA A 148 -16.13 0.72 -22.81
N THR A 149 -16.04 1.25 -24.02
CA THR A 149 -17.21 1.71 -24.75
C THR A 149 -18.05 0.45 -25.02
N THR A 150 -19.13 0.27 -24.28
CA THR A 150 -20.16 -0.70 -24.67
C THR A 150 -20.73 -0.21 -25.99
N GLY A 151 -20.26 -0.77 -27.10
CA GLY A 151 -20.88 -0.60 -28.40
C GLY A 151 -22.27 -1.19 -28.34
N GLY A 152 -23.29 -0.33 -28.31
CA GLY A 152 -24.65 -0.72 -28.62
C GLY A 152 -24.74 -1.01 -30.11
N SER A 153 -25.20 -2.20 -30.44
CA SER A 153 -25.86 -2.52 -31.71
C SER A 153 -27.35 -2.62 -31.44
#